data_AF-A0A7H1QDG2-F1
#
_entry.id   AF-A0A7H1QDG2-F1
#
_cell.length_a   1.000
_cell.length_b   1.000
_cell.length_c   1.000
_cell.angle_alpha   90.00
_cell.angle_beta   90.00
_cell.angle_gamma   90.00
#
_symmetry.space_group_name_H-M   'P 1'
#
loop_
_entity.id
_entity.type
_entity.pdbx_description
1 polymer ?
#
loop_
_entity_poly.entity_id
_entity_poly.type
_entity_poly.pdbx_seq_one_letter_code
_entity_poly.pdbx_strand_id
1 'polypeptide(L)'
;MKASAEENFRRTLVFHHVVKEAEAFAAGLPDVAAQLHASDPVLYPKTIWADWLCGDHKPLHRRRLLGEFAAGVATDGTVVEKCFLCSVKVLGEGVDTKNCDSVYWADVRGSMPDLVQAVGRALRMQPGEGKMASLVVPVLLGPGETADNMLTSRAFGGLAKLLEALRAHDARIVETLAEQQAPSRYKPVRKDESGKSTGGSGEGSGGVSAPAKALLKFSTPRDPAALAAFINLRVLNPEHEHWRRGVEAAVIYAREHGDLRVPFTFRVPAAAVDGQEAEGAVWPASLANFPLGQWTADARRFYARGEMDEDRVAQLEKLGMIWSHFDVAWEEGLTAARGWAAESGHLLAPLDATFQGAAVGIWLKNARAAARKAAENERRRAEGLPVESSAGALSDERREQLEEIDASWCPSWPVTWQRAFHLVRMHLDAGEALPTEAGDVLRQGEDLGRWVQSVRYGWDELTTVQQWMCEQVLGIEPAPEEEKPQRPRTQADKWNAHLAAARQFFEREGHLKVPRKHVETVSEDGREDQYRLGAWVNNQRSRAAGLSPERVEQLSKVGMRWS
;
A
#
# COMPACT_ATOMS: atom_id res chain seq x y z
N MET A 1 5.08 -19.36 46.03
CA MET A 1 4.73 -20.00 47.31
C MET A 1 3.33 -20.61 47.32
N LYS A 2 2.24 -19.81 47.32
CA LYS A 2 0.86 -20.34 47.43
C LYS A 2 0.52 -21.47 46.44
N ALA A 3 0.65 -21.22 45.14
CA ALA A 3 0.40 -22.25 44.12
C ALA A 3 1.29 -23.50 44.31
N SER A 4 2.54 -23.31 44.72
CA SER A 4 3.49 -24.41 44.95
C SER A 4 3.14 -25.24 46.19
N ALA A 5 2.58 -24.63 47.24
CA ALA A 5 2.07 -25.33 48.41
C ALA A 5 0.79 -26.12 48.10
N GLU A 6 -0.19 -25.47 47.47
CA GLU A 6 -1.50 -26.06 47.15
C GLU A 6 -1.40 -27.21 46.13
N GLU A 7 -0.54 -27.09 45.14
CA GLU A 7 -0.34 -28.12 44.09
C GLU A 7 0.88 -29.02 44.33
N ASN A 8 1.52 -28.88 45.50
CA ASN A 8 2.68 -29.66 45.93
C ASN A 8 3.88 -29.67 44.95
N PHE A 9 4.15 -28.54 44.29
CA PHE A 9 5.35 -28.38 43.47
C PHE A 9 6.60 -28.40 44.34
N ARG A 10 7.61 -29.19 43.96
CA ARG A 10 8.87 -29.31 44.70
C ARG A 10 10.01 -28.58 44.00
N ARG A 11 10.02 -28.52 42.67
CA ARG A 11 11.08 -27.88 41.88
C ARG A 11 10.48 -27.00 40.81
N THR A 12 10.44 -25.70 41.10
CA THR A 12 9.85 -24.69 40.24
C THR A 12 10.92 -23.82 39.57
N LEU A 13 10.91 -23.78 38.24
CA LEU A 13 11.65 -22.77 37.49
C LEU A 13 10.83 -21.49 37.40
N VAL A 14 11.43 -20.35 37.73
CA VAL A 14 10.76 -19.05 37.75
C VAL A 14 11.36 -18.16 36.65
N PHE A 15 10.62 -17.86 35.60
CA PHE A 15 11.10 -17.03 34.50
C PHE A 15 10.84 -15.56 34.73
N HIS A 16 11.89 -14.76 34.58
CA HIS A 16 11.85 -13.31 34.66
C HIS A 16 12.40 -12.69 33.38
N HIS A 17 11.92 -11.49 33.05
CA HIS A 17 12.39 -10.73 31.91
C HIS A 17 13.60 -9.83 32.25
N VAL A 18 13.73 -9.44 33.52
CA VAL A 18 14.77 -8.53 34.03
C VAL A 18 15.58 -9.20 35.14
N VAL A 19 16.91 -9.10 35.06
CA VAL A 19 17.85 -9.68 36.04
C VAL A 19 17.59 -9.18 37.46
N LYS A 20 17.42 -7.87 37.63
CA LYS A 20 17.14 -7.26 38.95
C LYS A 20 15.88 -7.83 39.62
N GLU A 21 14.86 -8.18 38.83
CA GLU A 21 13.63 -8.76 39.36
C GLU A 21 13.83 -10.21 39.80
N ALA A 22 14.59 -10.99 39.03
CA ALA A 22 14.94 -12.37 39.39
C ALA A 22 15.76 -12.42 40.68
N GLU A 23 16.74 -11.53 40.80
CA GLU A 23 17.57 -11.38 41.99
C GLU A 23 16.73 -10.97 43.21
N ALA A 24 15.91 -9.92 43.06
CA ALA A 24 15.03 -9.46 44.15
C ALA A 24 14.02 -10.53 44.56
N PHE A 25 13.46 -11.27 43.60
CA PHE A 25 12.53 -12.36 43.88
C PHE A 25 13.21 -13.50 44.64
N ALA A 26 14.37 -13.96 44.18
CA ALA A 26 15.12 -15.03 44.84
C ALA A 26 15.55 -14.64 46.27
N ALA A 27 16.00 -13.39 46.45
CA ALA A 27 16.41 -12.88 47.75
C ALA A 27 15.24 -12.74 48.74
N GLY A 28 14.06 -12.30 48.27
CA GLY A 28 12.90 -12.06 49.13
C GLY A 28 12.04 -13.29 49.43
N LEU A 29 12.10 -14.33 48.59
CA LEU A 29 11.21 -15.50 48.72
C LEU A 29 11.34 -16.25 50.05
N PRO A 30 12.54 -16.46 50.64
CA PRO A 30 12.70 -17.11 51.94
C PRO A 30 11.95 -16.38 53.07
N ASP A 31 12.02 -15.06 53.11
CA ASP A 31 11.34 -14.26 54.14
C ASP A 31 9.81 -14.37 54.01
N VAL A 32 9.30 -14.30 52.78
CA VAL A 32 7.86 -14.50 52.52
C VAL A 32 7.43 -15.92 52.89
N ALA A 33 8.25 -16.93 52.58
CA ALA A 33 7.96 -18.32 52.94
C ALA A 33 7.92 -18.51 54.47
N ALA A 34 8.85 -17.90 55.22
CA ALA A 34 8.86 -17.93 56.67
C ALA A 34 7.61 -17.27 57.28
N GLN A 35 7.19 -16.11 56.74
CA GLN A 35 5.96 -15.43 57.16
C GLN A 35 4.70 -16.27 56.89
N LEU A 36 4.62 -16.90 55.71
CA LEU A 36 3.50 -17.78 55.37
C LEU A 36 3.50 -19.07 56.19
N HIS A 37 4.67 -19.66 56.47
CA HIS A 37 4.78 -20.82 57.35
C HIS A 37 4.37 -20.48 58.79
N ALA A 38 4.68 -19.28 59.27
CA ALA A 38 4.22 -18.83 60.59
C ALA A 38 2.70 -18.67 60.66
N SER A 39 2.02 -18.35 59.55
CA SER A 39 0.56 -18.21 59.52
C SER A 39 -0.16 -19.54 59.32
N ASP A 40 0.36 -20.44 58.49
CA ASP A 40 -0.15 -21.81 58.31
C ASP A 40 1.02 -22.80 58.12
N PRO A 41 1.52 -23.38 59.23
CA PRO A 41 2.63 -24.32 59.18
C PRO A 41 2.31 -25.65 58.50
N VAL A 42 1.02 -25.97 58.31
CA VAL A 42 0.57 -27.24 57.71
C VAL A 42 0.61 -27.13 56.19
N LEU A 43 0.23 -25.97 55.65
CA LEU A 43 0.19 -25.75 54.20
C LEU A 43 1.54 -25.30 53.62
N TYR A 44 2.28 -24.43 54.30
CA TYR A 44 3.50 -23.82 53.76
C TYR A 44 4.77 -24.51 54.27
N PRO A 45 5.81 -24.68 53.43
CA PRO A 45 7.03 -25.39 53.79
C PRO A 45 7.84 -24.65 54.86
N LYS A 46 8.54 -25.40 55.71
CA LYS A 46 9.46 -24.81 56.70
C LYS A 46 10.79 -24.44 56.06
N THR A 47 11.30 -25.28 55.15
CA THR A 47 12.59 -25.04 54.48
C THR A 47 12.41 -24.91 52.97
N ILE A 48 12.90 -23.79 52.42
CA ILE A 48 12.95 -23.56 50.98
C ILE A 48 14.34 -23.13 50.52
N TRP A 49 14.61 -23.37 49.25
CA TRP A 49 15.79 -22.86 48.55
C TRP A 49 15.34 -21.97 47.39
N ALA A 50 15.94 -20.78 47.26
CA ALA A 50 15.68 -19.87 46.17
C ALA A 50 16.98 -19.20 45.70
N ASP A 51 17.27 -19.24 44.41
CA ASP A 51 18.43 -18.58 43.81
C ASP A 51 18.13 -18.14 42.37
N TRP A 52 19.04 -17.41 41.73
CA TRP A 52 18.84 -16.86 40.39
C TRP A 52 20.01 -17.10 39.43
N LEU A 53 19.71 -17.04 38.13
CA LEU A 53 20.63 -17.34 37.05
C LEU A 53 20.47 -16.34 35.89
N CYS A 54 21.56 -15.67 35.49
CA CYS A 54 21.66 -14.92 34.23
C CYS A 54 22.83 -15.43 33.34
N GLY A 55 22.88 -14.94 32.09
CA GLY A 55 23.89 -15.36 31.10
C GLY A 55 25.33 -15.03 31.51
N ASP A 56 25.49 -13.99 32.33
CA ASP A 56 26.79 -13.50 32.79
C ASP A 56 27.41 -14.38 33.90
N HIS A 57 26.64 -15.32 34.46
CA HIS A 57 27.15 -16.24 35.48
C HIS A 57 28.17 -17.24 34.91
N LYS A 58 29.31 -17.37 35.60
CA LYS A 58 30.39 -18.30 35.23
C LYS A 58 29.89 -19.74 35.14
N PRO A 59 30.36 -20.56 34.20
CA PRO A 59 29.90 -21.94 34.01
C PRO A 59 29.90 -22.81 35.28
N LEU A 60 30.93 -22.70 36.12
CA LEU A 60 31.01 -23.44 37.39
C LEU A 60 29.92 -23.04 38.38
N HIS A 61 29.60 -21.75 38.46
CA HIS A 61 28.52 -21.24 39.31
C HIS A 61 27.17 -21.74 38.80
N ARG A 62 26.93 -21.68 37.48
CA ARG A 62 25.71 -22.23 36.87
C ARG A 62 25.55 -23.71 37.17
N ARG A 63 26.59 -24.52 36.98
CA ARG A 63 26.58 -25.96 37.25
C ARG A 63 26.29 -26.28 38.72
N ARG A 64 26.83 -25.48 39.65
CA ARG A 64 26.56 -25.63 41.10
C ARG A 64 25.08 -25.41 41.40
N LEU A 65 24.52 -24.26 41.01
CA LEU A 65 23.12 -23.91 41.31
C LEU A 65 22.13 -24.89 40.68
N LEU A 66 22.40 -25.36 39.46
CA LEU A 66 21.57 -26.38 38.82
C LEU A 66 21.64 -27.73 39.54
N GLY A 67 22.80 -28.07 40.12
CA GLY A 67 22.97 -29.26 40.95
C GLY A 67 22.20 -29.17 42.26
N GLU A 68 22.29 -28.02 42.95
CA GLU A 68 21.54 -27.74 44.19
C GLU A 68 20.02 -27.77 43.94
N PHE A 69 19.56 -27.15 42.87
CA PHE A 69 18.15 -27.17 42.44
C PHE A 69 17.65 -28.59 42.15
N ALA A 70 18.42 -29.38 41.40
CA ALA A 70 18.03 -30.74 41.04
C ALA A 70 18.07 -31.73 42.22
N ALA A 71 19.00 -31.53 43.16
CA ALA A 71 19.16 -32.37 44.35
C ALA A 71 18.16 -31.99 45.46
N GLY A 72 17.73 -30.73 45.52
CA GLY A 72 16.94 -30.20 46.64
C GLY A 72 17.76 -30.07 47.93
N VAL A 73 19.05 -29.77 47.80
CA VAL A 73 20.00 -29.65 48.91
C VAL A 73 20.78 -28.36 48.74
N ALA A 74 20.74 -27.49 49.75
CA ALA A 74 21.49 -26.25 49.78
C ALA A 74 23.00 -26.49 49.98
N THR A 75 23.83 -25.48 49.73
CA THR A 75 25.30 -25.59 49.82
C THR A 75 25.80 -26.03 51.21
N ASP A 76 25.04 -25.75 52.26
CA ASP A 76 25.32 -26.14 53.65
C ASP A 76 24.88 -27.58 54.00
N GLY A 77 24.35 -28.33 53.04
CA GLY A 77 23.84 -29.70 53.21
C GLY A 77 22.38 -29.78 53.67
N THR A 78 21.69 -28.66 53.82
CA THR A 78 20.28 -28.64 54.24
C THR A 78 19.39 -29.18 53.12
N VAL A 79 18.64 -30.24 53.42
CA VAL A 79 17.58 -30.75 52.54
C VAL A 79 16.37 -29.81 52.64
N VAL A 80 15.94 -29.28 51.51
CA VAL A 80 14.82 -28.34 51.43
C VAL A 80 13.55 -29.01 50.90
N GLU A 81 12.40 -28.55 51.37
CA GLU A 81 11.11 -29.08 50.94
C GLU A 81 10.73 -28.60 49.53
N LYS A 82 11.09 -27.36 49.17
CA LYS A 82 10.77 -26.73 47.88
C LYS A 82 11.93 -25.89 47.35
N CYS A 83 12.17 -25.95 46.04
CA CYS A 83 13.22 -25.23 45.34
C CYS A 83 12.66 -24.30 44.25
N PHE A 84 13.16 -23.08 44.20
CA PHE A 84 12.80 -22.08 43.20
C PHE A 84 14.06 -21.54 42.51
N LEU A 85 14.22 -21.78 41.21
CA LEU A 85 15.35 -21.25 40.45
C LEU A 85 14.86 -20.17 39.48
N CYS A 86 15.26 -18.93 39.73
CA CYS A 86 14.87 -17.77 38.94
C CYS A 86 15.80 -17.61 37.73
N SER A 87 15.27 -17.67 36.51
CA SER A 87 16.06 -17.60 35.29
C SER A 87 15.74 -16.38 34.43
N VAL A 88 16.78 -15.75 33.89
CA VAL A 88 16.68 -14.67 32.89
C VAL A 88 17.52 -14.99 31.66
N LYS A 89 16.88 -15.37 30.55
CA LYS A 89 17.50 -15.62 29.24
C LYS A 89 18.64 -16.67 29.21
N VAL A 90 18.87 -17.46 30.26
CA VAL A 90 20.00 -18.41 30.34
C VAL A 90 19.64 -19.82 29.92
N LEU A 91 18.38 -20.20 30.07
CA LEU A 91 17.92 -21.57 29.85
C LEU A 91 17.55 -21.85 28.37
N GLY A 92 17.83 -20.91 27.46
CA GLY A 92 17.66 -21.09 26.01
C GLY A 92 18.69 -22.05 25.39
N GLU A 93 19.91 -22.09 25.93
CA GLU A 93 21.02 -22.88 25.35
C GLU A 93 21.66 -23.83 26.39
N GLY A 94 21.45 -25.14 26.21
CA GLY A 94 22.38 -26.18 26.70
C GLY A 94 22.30 -26.67 28.15
N VAL A 95 21.24 -26.37 28.92
CA VAL A 95 21.12 -26.80 30.33
C VAL A 95 19.97 -27.80 30.54
N ASP A 96 20.27 -29.00 31.05
CA ASP A 96 19.30 -30.03 31.44
C ASP A 96 18.85 -29.83 32.90
N THR A 97 17.57 -29.47 33.12
CA THR A 97 16.99 -29.23 34.45
C THR A 97 16.27 -30.49 34.95
N LYS A 98 17.06 -31.46 35.40
CA LYS A 98 16.53 -32.72 35.94
C LYS A 98 15.61 -32.48 37.13
N ASN A 99 14.52 -33.26 37.20
CA ASN A 99 13.52 -33.25 38.30
C ASN A 99 12.69 -31.96 38.44
N CYS A 100 12.71 -31.07 37.44
CA CYS A 100 11.77 -29.94 37.39
C CYS A 100 10.33 -30.46 37.25
N ASP A 101 9.42 -29.99 38.10
CA ASP A 101 7.99 -30.40 38.08
C ASP A 101 7.04 -29.25 37.70
N SER A 102 7.54 -28.01 37.72
CA SER A 102 6.73 -26.84 37.48
C SER A 102 7.52 -25.66 36.92
N VAL A 103 6.83 -24.84 36.13
CA VAL A 103 7.37 -23.61 35.58
C VAL A 103 6.43 -22.45 35.92
N TYR A 104 6.98 -21.37 36.46
CA TYR A 104 6.27 -20.16 36.82
C TYR A 104 6.78 -18.98 35.98
N TRP A 105 5.87 -18.22 35.37
CA TRP A 105 6.23 -16.98 34.67
C TRP A 105 5.97 -15.77 35.54
N ALA A 106 7.01 -15.17 36.11
CA ALA A 106 6.86 -13.90 36.83
C ALA A 106 6.54 -12.74 35.88
N ASP A 107 7.02 -12.83 34.63
CA ASP A 107 6.68 -11.89 33.56
C ASP A 107 6.68 -12.58 32.19
N VAL A 108 5.69 -12.26 31.35
CA VAL A 108 5.50 -12.82 29.98
C VAL A 108 5.91 -11.80 28.90
N ARG A 109 6.68 -10.76 29.25
CA ARG A 109 7.18 -9.72 28.33
C ARG A 109 8.33 -10.15 27.40
N GLY A 110 8.76 -11.42 27.44
CA GLY A 110 9.83 -11.98 26.60
C GLY A 110 9.41 -12.35 25.17
N SER A 111 10.37 -12.83 24.36
CA SER A 111 10.11 -13.30 22.99
C SER A 111 9.36 -14.64 22.98
N MET A 112 8.39 -14.79 22.09
CA MET A 112 7.52 -15.98 22.00
C MET A 112 8.30 -17.29 21.81
N PRO A 113 9.34 -17.36 20.95
CA PRO A 113 10.14 -18.57 20.78
C PRO A 113 10.93 -18.97 22.04
N ASP A 114 11.42 -17.99 22.81
CA ASP A 114 12.18 -18.26 24.05
C ASP A 114 11.29 -18.89 25.13
N LEU A 115 10.03 -18.44 25.22
CA LEU A 115 9.05 -18.98 26.15
C LEU A 115 8.76 -20.45 25.86
N VAL A 116 8.59 -20.83 24.59
CA VAL A 116 8.28 -22.22 24.25
C VAL A 116 9.50 -23.13 24.27
N GLN A 117 10.69 -22.62 23.92
CA GLN A 117 11.92 -23.39 24.11
C GLN A 117 12.21 -23.67 25.59
N ALA A 118 11.93 -22.71 26.47
CA ALA A 118 12.01 -22.91 27.92
C ALA A 118 11.04 -23.99 28.42
N VAL A 119 9.80 -23.97 27.91
CA VAL A 119 8.77 -25.01 28.14
C VAL A 119 9.28 -26.37 27.67
N GLY A 120 9.62 -26.55 26.39
CA GLY A 120 10.02 -27.84 25.83
C GLY A 120 11.30 -28.45 26.42
N ARG A 121 12.17 -27.65 27.03
CA ARG A 121 13.43 -28.13 27.65
C ARG A 121 13.29 -28.43 29.14
N ALA A 122 12.48 -27.67 29.88
CA ALA A 122 12.11 -28.01 31.26
C ALA A 122 11.24 -29.28 31.33
N LEU A 123 10.53 -29.59 30.24
CA LEU A 123 9.54 -30.66 30.13
C LEU A 123 10.06 -31.99 29.56
N ARG A 124 11.37 -32.28 29.59
CA ARG A 124 11.88 -33.57 29.05
C ARG A 124 11.34 -34.75 29.86
N MET A 125 10.24 -35.32 29.37
CA MET A 125 9.70 -36.61 29.80
C MET A 125 10.67 -37.71 29.40
N GLN A 126 11.02 -38.61 30.32
CA GLN A 126 11.40 -39.95 29.89
C GLN A 126 10.13 -40.66 29.37
N PRO A 127 10.15 -41.28 28.18
CA PRO A 127 8.99 -42.01 27.67
C PRO A 127 8.52 -43.06 28.69
N GLY A 128 7.28 -42.94 29.17
CA GLY A 128 6.67 -43.89 30.12
C GLY A 128 6.57 -43.44 31.58
N GLU A 129 7.07 -42.25 31.98
CA GLU A 129 7.12 -41.86 33.40
C GLU A 129 5.83 -41.18 33.94
N GLY A 130 4.85 -40.85 33.08
CA GLY A 130 3.51 -40.40 33.50
C GLY A 130 3.44 -39.10 34.34
N LYS A 131 4.53 -38.35 34.48
CA LYS A 131 4.57 -37.12 35.29
C LYS A 131 3.90 -35.94 34.56
N MET A 132 2.89 -35.34 35.20
CA MET A 132 2.29 -34.06 34.78
C MET A 132 3.22 -32.92 35.16
N ALA A 133 3.58 -32.08 34.21
CA ALA A 133 4.33 -30.87 34.47
C ALA A 133 3.41 -29.65 34.47
N SER A 134 3.57 -28.80 35.48
CA SER A 134 2.60 -27.74 35.75
C SER A 134 3.11 -26.38 35.31
N LEU A 135 2.31 -25.68 34.50
CA LEU A 135 2.59 -24.32 34.03
C LEU A 135 1.79 -23.32 34.88
N VAL A 136 2.46 -22.35 35.48
CA VAL A 136 1.85 -21.39 36.39
C VAL A 136 2.01 -19.98 35.84
N VAL A 137 0.88 -19.30 35.60
CA VAL A 137 0.83 -17.91 35.13
C VAL A 137 0.10 -17.04 36.16
N PRO A 138 0.75 -16.02 36.75
CA PRO A 138 0.10 -15.08 37.64
C PRO A 138 -0.80 -14.13 36.85
N VAL A 139 -2.01 -13.93 37.36
CA VAL A 139 -2.93 -12.88 36.90
C VAL A 139 -3.14 -11.92 38.06
N LEU A 140 -2.53 -10.74 37.97
CA LEU A 140 -2.62 -9.70 38.98
C LEU A 140 -3.68 -8.68 38.53
N LEU A 141 -4.84 -8.67 39.20
CA LEU A 141 -5.95 -7.79 38.89
C LEU A 141 -5.71 -6.38 39.48
N GLY A 142 -5.93 -5.35 38.68
CA GLY A 142 -5.89 -3.95 39.12
C GLY A 142 -7.15 -3.51 39.87
N PRO A 143 -7.15 -2.29 40.45
CA PRO A 143 -8.33 -1.74 41.15
C PRO A 143 -9.56 -1.71 40.23
N GLY A 144 -10.65 -2.37 40.64
CA GLY A 144 -11.89 -2.45 39.86
C GLY A 144 -11.92 -3.56 38.79
N GLU A 145 -10.82 -4.28 38.59
CA GLU A 145 -10.82 -5.48 37.73
C GLU A 145 -11.30 -6.69 38.52
N THR A 146 -12.31 -7.38 37.99
CA THR A 146 -12.84 -8.61 38.57
C THR A 146 -12.45 -9.83 37.74
N ALA A 147 -12.65 -10.99 38.34
CA ALA A 147 -12.47 -12.28 37.70
C ALA A 147 -13.26 -12.42 36.38
N ASP A 148 -14.43 -11.82 36.29
CA ASP A 148 -15.36 -11.98 35.17
C ASP A 148 -15.00 -11.12 33.95
N ASN A 149 -14.09 -10.15 34.11
CA ASN A 149 -13.62 -9.27 33.05
C ASN A 149 -12.52 -9.92 32.17
N MET A 150 -12.47 -11.24 32.08
CA MET A 150 -11.39 -12.01 31.43
C MET A 150 -11.21 -11.66 29.94
N LEU A 151 -12.32 -11.38 29.25
CA LEU A 151 -12.32 -11.04 27.82
C LEU A 151 -11.66 -9.68 27.54
N THR A 152 -11.82 -8.71 28.44
CA THR A 152 -11.45 -7.31 28.19
C THR A 152 -10.28 -6.82 29.04
N SER A 153 -9.97 -7.50 30.14
CA SER A 153 -8.91 -7.09 31.06
C SER A 153 -7.51 -7.35 30.48
N ARG A 154 -6.63 -6.36 30.70
CA ARG A 154 -5.22 -6.44 30.33
C ARG A 154 -4.44 -7.40 31.24
N ALA A 155 -4.91 -7.67 32.46
CA ALA A 155 -4.30 -8.61 33.40
C ALA A 155 -4.18 -10.04 32.82
N PHE A 156 -5.12 -10.44 31.95
CA PHE A 156 -5.10 -11.76 31.30
C PHE A 156 -4.24 -11.82 30.04
N GLY A 157 -3.56 -10.73 29.66
CA GLY A 157 -2.70 -10.69 28.48
C GLY A 157 -1.52 -11.67 28.55
N GLY A 158 -0.96 -11.90 29.74
CA GLY A 158 0.10 -12.90 29.93
C GLY A 158 -0.38 -14.33 29.69
N LEU A 159 -1.59 -14.66 30.14
CA LEU A 159 -2.22 -15.96 29.91
C LEU A 159 -2.53 -16.17 28.42
N ALA A 160 -3.08 -15.16 27.74
CA ALA A 160 -3.36 -15.23 26.30
C ALA A 160 -2.09 -15.52 25.49
N LYS A 161 -1.01 -14.78 25.76
CA LYS A 161 0.30 -15.00 25.11
C LYS A 161 0.84 -16.41 25.34
N LEU A 162 0.73 -16.95 26.55
CA LEU A 162 1.21 -18.31 26.84
C LEU A 162 0.40 -19.37 26.09
N LEU A 163 -0.92 -19.23 26.02
CA LEU A 163 -1.77 -20.16 25.27
C LEU A 163 -1.53 -20.07 23.75
N GLU A 164 -1.27 -18.88 23.21
CA GLU A 164 -0.82 -18.70 21.82
C GLU A 164 0.52 -19.42 21.56
N ALA A 165 1.46 -19.30 22.51
CA ALA A 165 2.76 -19.95 22.43
C ALA A 165 2.64 -21.49 22.40
N LEU A 166 1.78 -22.04 23.26
CA LEU A 166 1.50 -23.48 23.30
C LEU A 166 0.83 -23.95 22.00
N ARG A 167 -0.12 -23.17 21.46
CA ARG A 167 -0.79 -23.48 20.19
C ARG A 167 0.19 -23.56 19.01
N ALA A 168 1.17 -22.66 18.95
CA ALA A 168 2.18 -22.68 17.88
C ALA A 168 2.98 -23.98 17.81
N HIS A 169 3.02 -24.76 18.91
CA HIS A 169 3.71 -26.04 18.99
C HIS A 169 2.78 -27.26 18.94
N ASP A 170 1.60 -27.21 19.56
CA ASP A 170 0.54 -28.21 19.37
C ASP A 170 -0.85 -27.57 19.51
N ALA A 171 -1.49 -27.33 18.37
CA ALA A 171 -2.83 -26.74 18.31
C ALA A 171 -3.89 -27.59 19.04
N ARG A 172 -3.72 -28.92 19.06
CA ARG A 172 -4.70 -29.85 19.62
C ARG A 172 -4.84 -29.69 21.13
N ILE A 173 -3.77 -29.32 21.84
CA ILE A 173 -3.80 -29.12 23.30
C ILE A 173 -4.72 -27.94 23.65
N VAL A 174 -4.63 -26.85 22.90
CA VAL A 174 -5.40 -25.63 23.15
C VAL A 174 -6.85 -25.75 22.65
N GLU A 175 -7.06 -26.45 21.53
CA GLU A 175 -8.39 -26.78 21.03
C GLU A 175 -9.15 -27.73 21.99
N THR A 176 -8.48 -28.75 22.51
CA THR A 176 -9.05 -29.66 23.53
C THR A 176 -9.43 -28.90 24.80
N LEU A 177 -8.62 -27.93 25.23
CA LEU A 177 -8.92 -27.06 26.38
C LEU A 177 -10.16 -26.18 26.13
N ALA A 178 -10.42 -25.73 24.90
CA ALA A 178 -11.60 -24.96 24.56
C ALA A 178 -12.87 -25.83 24.49
N GLU A 179 -12.77 -27.03 23.91
CA GLU A 179 -13.87 -27.98 23.76
C GLU A 179 -14.35 -28.56 25.09
N GLN A 180 -13.42 -28.88 26.01
CA GLN A 180 -13.74 -29.44 27.32
C GLN A 180 -14.42 -28.44 28.28
N GLN A 181 -14.30 -27.14 28.01
CA GLN A 181 -14.89 -26.07 28.83
C GLN A 181 -16.24 -25.57 28.28
N ALA A 182 -16.60 -25.96 27.05
CA ALA A 182 -17.92 -25.69 26.51
C ALA A 182 -18.97 -26.62 27.18
N PRO A 183 -20.14 -26.12 27.60
CA PRO A 183 -21.19 -26.98 28.10
C PRO A 183 -21.60 -27.98 27.02
N SER A 184 -21.51 -29.29 27.32
CA SER A 184 -21.85 -30.36 26.37
C SER A 184 -23.27 -30.13 25.82
N ARG A 185 -23.39 -29.87 24.52
CA ARG A 185 -24.69 -29.65 23.87
C ARG A 185 -25.59 -30.86 24.07
N TYR A 186 -26.70 -30.64 24.77
CA TYR A 186 -27.86 -31.53 24.84
C TYR A 186 -28.29 -31.96 23.42
N LYS A 187 -28.29 -33.27 23.16
CA LYS A 187 -28.75 -33.88 21.92
C LYS A 187 -30.24 -34.20 22.08
N PRO A 188 -31.18 -33.50 21.41
CA PRO A 188 -32.58 -33.84 21.53
C PRO A 188 -32.82 -35.17 20.82
N VAL A 189 -33.38 -36.14 21.55
CA VAL A 189 -33.86 -37.39 20.98
C VAL A 189 -35.04 -37.06 20.07
N ARG A 190 -34.87 -37.28 18.76
CA ARG A 190 -36.00 -37.29 17.81
C ARG A 190 -36.91 -38.46 18.17
N LYS A 191 -38.21 -38.16 18.27
CA LYS A 191 -39.27 -39.13 18.53
C LYS A 191 -39.80 -39.59 17.18
N ASP A 192 -39.56 -40.85 16.84
CA ASP A 192 -40.13 -41.48 15.65
C ASP A 192 -41.41 -42.25 16.04
N GLU A 193 -42.36 -42.37 15.10
CA GLU A 193 -43.77 -42.78 15.27
C GLU A 193 -44.04 -44.26 15.61
N SER A 194 -43.18 -44.91 16.39
CA SER A 194 -43.48 -46.27 16.88
C SER A 194 -43.17 -46.36 18.37
N GLY A 195 -44.21 -46.14 19.17
CA GLY A 195 -44.17 -46.18 20.62
C GLY A 195 -43.69 -47.52 21.19
N LYS A 196 -42.36 -47.68 21.29
CA LYS A 196 -41.70 -48.69 22.13
C LYS A 196 -40.65 -48.01 22.99
N SER A 197 -40.99 -47.85 24.26
CA SER A 197 -40.06 -47.53 25.34
C SER A 197 -39.30 -48.80 25.74
N THR A 198 -38.01 -48.89 25.40
CA THR A 198 -37.07 -49.74 26.15
C THR A 198 -36.33 -48.86 27.14
N GLY A 199 -36.77 -48.94 28.40
CA GLY A 199 -36.10 -48.32 29.53
C GLY A 199 -34.75 -48.99 29.77
N GLY A 200 -33.68 -48.22 29.65
CA GLY A 200 -32.41 -48.47 30.31
C GLY A 200 -32.33 -47.57 31.54
N SER A 201 -32.52 -48.16 32.71
CA SER A 201 -32.31 -47.56 34.02
C SER A 201 -30.86 -47.09 34.18
N GLY A 202 -30.65 -45.79 34.37
CA GLY A 202 -29.39 -45.20 34.77
C GLY A 202 -29.63 -44.12 35.82
N GLU A 203 -29.65 -44.53 37.09
CA GLU A 203 -29.51 -43.63 38.24
C GLU A 203 -28.17 -42.87 38.15
N GLY A 204 -28.18 -41.63 38.63
CA GLY A 204 -27.17 -40.62 38.32
C GLY A 204 -25.77 -40.84 38.91
N SER A 205 -24.78 -40.43 38.11
CA SER A 205 -23.75 -39.46 38.49
C SER A 205 -22.88 -39.17 37.26
N GLY A 206 -23.39 -38.36 36.33
CA GLY A 206 -22.63 -37.89 35.17
C GLY A 206 -21.69 -36.75 35.54
N GLY A 207 -20.87 -36.95 36.57
CA GLY A 207 -19.73 -36.07 36.83
C GLY A 207 -18.72 -36.24 35.70
N VAL A 208 -18.36 -35.14 35.05
CA VAL A 208 -17.24 -35.05 34.11
C VAL A 208 -16.05 -35.82 34.71
N SER A 209 -15.54 -36.84 33.99
CA SER A 209 -14.55 -37.76 34.56
C SER A 209 -13.33 -36.99 35.09
N ALA A 210 -12.84 -37.39 36.26
CA ALA A 210 -11.77 -36.74 37.01
C ALA A 210 -10.47 -36.39 36.23
N PRO A 211 -10.07 -37.09 35.15
CA PRO A 211 -8.89 -36.69 34.36
C PRO A 211 -9.09 -35.38 33.55
N ALA A 212 -10.33 -35.00 33.24
CA ALA A 212 -10.64 -33.85 32.36
C ALA A 212 -10.55 -32.49 33.08
N LYS A 213 -10.58 -32.45 34.42
CA LYS A 213 -10.37 -31.23 35.23
C LYS A 213 -8.90 -30.82 35.37
N ALA A 214 -7.96 -31.59 34.83
CA ALA A 214 -6.54 -31.51 35.19
C ALA A 214 -5.66 -30.61 34.29
N LEU A 215 -6.12 -30.18 33.11
CA LEU A 215 -5.23 -29.52 32.14
C LEU A 215 -5.14 -27.98 32.30
N LEU A 216 -6.13 -27.32 32.92
CA LEU A 216 -6.08 -25.88 33.22
C LEU A 216 -6.86 -25.58 34.51
N LYS A 217 -6.18 -25.06 35.54
CA LYS A 217 -6.74 -24.79 36.87
C LYS A 217 -6.55 -23.33 37.26
N PHE A 218 -7.61 -22.70 37.76
CA PHE A 218 -7.59 -21.34 38.27
C PHE A 218 -7.66 -21.34 39.80
N SER A 219 -6.92 -20.44 40.45
CA SER A 219 -6.94 -20.26 41.91
C SER A 219 -8.26 -19.72 42.46
N THR A 220 -9.14 -19.23 41.57
CA THR A 220 -10.52 -18.79 41.86
C THR A 220 -11.44 -19.49 40.87
N PRO A 221 -12.60 -20.03 41.30
CA PRO A 221 -13.55 -20.68 40.40
C PRO A 221 -13.94 -19.75 39.25
N ARG A 222 -13.99 -20.28 38.02
CA ARG A 222 -14.35 -19.51 36.81
C ARG A 222 -15.51 -20.16 36.11
N ASP A 223 -16.32 -19.32 35.46
CA ASP A 223 -17.34 -19.78 34.53
C ASP A 223 -16.67 -20.47 33.33
N PRO A 224 -16.94 -21.76 33.09
CA PRO A 224 -16.41 -22.49 31.93
C PRO A 224 -16.78 -21.82 30.60
N ALA A 225 -17.95 -21.17 30.51
CA ALA A 225 -18.37 -20.47 29.30
C ALA A 225 -17.52 -19.22 29.03
N ALA A 226 -17.23 -18.42 30.06
CA ALA A 226 -16.35 -17.25 29.95
C ALA A 226 -14.91 -17.65 29.56
N LEU A 227 -14.42 -18.80 30.07
CA LEU A 227 -13.11 -19.36 29.73
C LEU A 227 -13.06 -19.85 28.28
N ALA A 228 -14.08 -20.59 27.84
CA ALA A 228 -14.19 -21.03 26.44
C ALA A 228 -14.31 -19.83 25.48
N ALA A 229 -15.04 -18.78 25.87
CA ALA A 229 -15.12 -17.53 25.11
C ALA A 229 -13.75 -16.82 25.05
N PHE A 230 -12.99 -16.78 26.15
CA PHE A 230 -11.65 -16.21 26.20
C PHE A 230 -10.68 -16.95 25.28
N ILE A 231 -10.65 -18.29 25.34
CA ILE A 231 -9.77 -19.10 24.49
C ILE A 231 -10.18 -18.93 23.02
N ASN A 232 -11.48 -18.95 22.70
CA ASN A 232 -11.95 -18.75 21.33
C ASN A 232 -11.63 -17.37 20.76
N LEU A 233 -11.91 -16.30 21.52
CA LEU A 233 -11.83 -14.92 21.03
C LEU A 233 -10.41 -14.38 21.04
N ARG A 234 -9.63 -14.66 22.09
CA ARG A 234 -8.29 -14.07 22.25
C ARG A 234 -7.15 -14.97 21.81
N VAL A 235 -7.32 -16.30 21.76
CA VAL A 235 -6.23 -17.25 21.49
C VAL A 235 -6.44 -18.01 20.18
N LEU A 236 -7.68 -18.41 19.88
CA LEU A 236 -7.99 -19.17 18.65
C LEU A 236 -8.23 -18.26 17.43
N ASN A 237 -8.81 -17.06 17.59
CA ASN A 237 -9.27 -16.21 16.46
C ASN A 237 -8.96 -14.67 16.51
N PRO A 238 -7.72 -14.21 16.76
CA PRO A 238 -7.40 -12.77 16.80
C PRO A 238 -7.52 -12.05 15.43
N GLU A 239 -7.22 -12.71 14.31
CA GLU A 239 -7.35 -12.12 12.96
C GLU A 239 -8.81 -12.02 12.49
N HIS A 240 -9.67 -12.95 12.91
CA HIS A 240 -11.09 -12.91 12.57
C HIS A 240 -11.81 -11.74 13.24
N GLU A 241 -11.44 -11.35 14.46
CA GLU A 241 -12.03 -10.18 15.12
C GLU A 241 -11.59 -8.88 14.44
N HIS A 242 -10.31 -8.76 14.08
CA HIS A 242 -9.81 -7.60 13.33
C HIS A 242 -10.47 -7.48 11.95
N TRP A 243 -10.60 -8.59 11.22
CA TRP A 243 -11.31 -8.66 9.95
C TRP A 243 -12.80 -8.34 10.09
N ARG A 244 -13.50 -8.93 11.07
CA ARG A 244 -14.93 -8.64 11.31
C ARG A 244 -15.18 -7.18 11.67
N ARG A 245 -14.35 -6.58 12.53
CA ARG A 245 -14.43 -5.16 12.86
C ARG A 245 -14.17 -4.27 11.65
N GLY A 246 -13.23 -4.67 10.80
CA GLY A 246 -12.98 -4.01 9.52
C GLY A 246 -14.16 -4.08 8.57
N VAL A 247 -14.76 -5.26 8.40
CA VAL A 247 -15.96 -5.47 7.57
C VAL A 247 -17.16 -4.71 8.13
N GLU A 248 -17.40 -4.72 9.44
CA GLU A 248 -18.49 -4.00 10.07
C GLU A 248 -18.33 -2.48 9.85
N ALA A 249 -17.13 -1.95 10.05
CA ALA A 249 -16.83 -0.56 9.79
C ALA A 249 -16.95 -0.20 8.29
N ALA A 250 -16.53 -1.10 7.39
CA ALA A 250 -16.67 -0.96 5.95
C ALA A 250 -18.14 -0.95 5.50
N VAL A 251 -18.99 -1.78 6.07
CA VAL A 251 -20.45 -1.79 5.79
C VAL A 251 -21.08 -0.46 6.17
N ILE A 252 -20.73 0.10 7.33
CA ILE A 252 -21.27 1.39 7.79
C ILE A 252 -20.78 2.51 6.86
N TYR A 253 -19.49 2.53 6.56
CA TYR A 253 -18.88 3.51 5.66
C TYR A 253 -19.51 3.46 4.25
N ALA A 254 -19.65 2.26 3.67
CA ALA A 254 -20.22 2.07 2.34
C ALA A 254 -21.70 2.48 2.27
N ARG A 255 -22.46 2.35 3.36
CA ARG A 255 -23.85 2.85 3.42
C ARG A 255 -23.93 4.38 3.39
N GLU A 256 -22.95 5.05 3.99
CA GLU A 256 -22.90 6.52 4.06
C GLU A 256 -22.35 7.13 2.77
N HIS A 257 -21.31 6.52 2.18
CA HIS A 257 -20.58 7.08 1.05
C HIS A 257 -20.88 6.42 -0.30
N GLY A 258 -21.55 5.26 -0.31
CA GLY A 258 -21.88 4.49 -1.52
C GLY A 258 -20.72 3.64 -2.07
N ASP A 259 -19.51 3.81 -1.56
CA ASP A 259 -18.31 3.06 -1.94
C ASP A 259 -17.33 2.89 -0.75
N LEU A 260 -16.23 2.17 -0.96
CA LEU A 260 -15.12 2.07 0.00
C LEU A 260 -13.92 2.97 -0.38
N ARG A 261 -14.16 4.22 -0.80
CA ARG A 261 -13.11 5.25 -0.94
C ARG A 261 -12.70 5.85 0.41
N VAL A 262 -12.34 4.99 1.35
CA VAL A 262 -11.93 5.39 2.70
C VAL A 262 -10.60 6.15 2.65
N PRO A 263 -10.51 7.41 3.14
CA PRO A 263 -9.24 8.11 3.28
C PRO A 263 -8.28 7.35 4.20
N PHE A 264 -6.98 7.31 3.88
CA PHE A 264 -5.99 6.55 4.66
C PHE A 264 -5.96 6.93 6.15
N THR A 265 -6.20 8.20 6.46
CA THR A 265 -6.22 8.75 7.82
C THR A 265 -7.55 8.55 8.55
N PHE A 266 -8.58 8.04 7.86
CA PHE A 266 -9.91 7.88 8.44
C PHE A 266 -9.90 6.86 9.58
N ARG A 267 -10.40 7.31 10.72
CA ARG A 267 -10.66 6.51 11.91
C ARG A 267 -12.13 6.64 12.25
N VAL A 268 -12.73 5.55 12.66
CA VAL A 268 -14.12 5.54 13.13
C VAL A 268 -14.25 6.50 14.32
N PRO A 269 -15.14 7.51 14.26
CA PRO A 269 -15.39 8.42 15.37
C PRO A 269 -15.79 7.66 16.64
N ALA A 270 -15.31 8.11 17.80
CA ALA A 270 -15.83 7.60 19.07
C ALA A 270 -17.29 8.05 19.22
N ALA A 271 -18.18 7.14 19.66
CA ALA A 271 -19.57 7.48 19.92
C ALA A 271 -19.63 8.73 20.82
N ALA A 272 -20.41 9.73 20.41
CA ALA A 272 -20.56 10.96 21.16
C ALA A 272 -21.06 10.63 22.57
N VAL A 273 -20.22 10.90 23.57
CA VAL A 273 -20.65 10.95 24.95
C VAL A 273 -21.22 12.36 25.13
N ASP A 274 -22.50 12.43 25.43
CA ASP A 274 -23.29 13.64 25.71
C ASP A 274 -23.78 14.46 24.50
N GLY A 275 -25.04 14.21 24.13
CA GLY A 275 -26.00 15.25 23.74
C GLY A 275 -25.78 16.05 22.45
N GLN A 276 -24.70 15.83 21.70
CA GLN A 276 -24.53 16.40 20.37
C GLN A 276 -25.07 15.42 19.33
N GLU A 277 -26.16 15.82 18.67
CA GLU A 277 -26.63 15.19 17.44
C GLU A 277 -25.50 15.25 16.41
N ALA A 278 -24.76 14.15 16.28
CA ALA A 278 -23.78 14.01 15.21
C ALA A 278 -24.55 13.85 13.89
N GLU A 279 -24.44 14.84 13.00
CA GLU A 279 -24.85 14.69 11.61
C GLU A 279 -23.96 13.62 10.95
N GLY A 280 -24.41 12.36 10.95
CA GLY A 280 -23.66 11.24 10.37
C GLY A 280 -24.11 9.86 10.86
N ALA A 281 -23.48 8.80 10.33
CA ALA A 281 -23.78 7.43 10.74
C ALA A 281 -23.49 7.17 12.22
N VAL A 282 -24.38 6.46 12.92
CA VAL A 282 -24.17 6.05 14.31
C VAL A 282 -23.18 4.89 14.36
N TRP A 283 -21.98 5.14 14.90
CA TRP A 283 -20.93 4.15 15.03
C TRP A 283 -21.01 3.39 16.36
N PRO A 284 -20.96 2.04 16.36
CA PRO A 284 -20.86 1.23 17.57
C PRO A 284 -19.64 1.60 18.42
N ALA A 285 -19.79 1.59 19.75
CA ALA A 285 -18.67 1.83 20.68
C ALA A 285 -17.51 0.83 20.51
N SER A 286 -17.81 -0.39 20.03
CA SER A 286 -16.82 -1.42 19.67
C SER A 286 -15.90 -1.01 18.51
N LEU A 287 -16.32 -0.07 17.67
CA LEU A 287 -15.55 0.40 16.51
C LEU A 287 -14.84 1.73 16.78
N ALA A 288 -15.02 2.35 17.95
CA ALA A 288 -14.38 3.62 18.28
C ALA A 288 -12.86 3.61 18.01
N ASN A 289 -12.37 4.60 17.29
CA ASN A 289 -10.98 4.78 16.86
C ASN A 289 -10.42 3.68 15.93
N PHE A 290 -11.26 2.77 15.42
CA PHE A 290 -10.82 1.72 14.49
C PHE A 290 -10.23 2.37 13.22
N PRO A 291 -9.00 1.99 12.80
CA PRO A 291 -8.31 2.61 11.68
C PRO A 291 -8.77 2.04 10.34
N LEU A 292 -10.02 2.30 9.96
CA LEU A 292 -10.62 1.77 8.73
C LEU A 292 -9.83 2.19 7.47
N GLY A 293 -9.25 3.39 7.44
CA GLY A 293 -8.42 3.84 6.32
C GLY A 293 -7.16 3.00 6.12
N GLN A 294 -6.47 2.65 7.21
CA GLN A 294 -5.28 1.79 7.17
C GLN A 294 -5.67 0.35 6.86
N TRP A 295 -6.74 -0.16 7.48
CA TRP A 295 -7.25 -1.51 7.23
C TRP A 295 -7.62 -1.73 5.75
N THR A 296 -8.27 -0.74 5.12
CA THR A 296 -8.62 -0.77 3.70
C THR A 296 -7.35 -0.75 2.82
N ALA A 297 -6.34 0.03 3.19
CA ALA A 297 -5.04 0.05 2.49
C ALA A 297 -4.30 -1.30 2.62
N ASP A 298 -4.32 -1.91 3.80
CA ASP A 298 -3.73 -3.23 4.03
C ASP A 298 -4.47 -4.30 3.22
N ALA A 299 -5.81 -4.26 3.17
CA ALA A 299 -6.61 -5.15 2.34
C ALA A 299 -6.21 -5.06 0.85
N ARG A 300 -6.04 -3.84 0.31
CA ARG A 300 -5.53 -3.65 -1.07
C ARG A 300 -4.15 -4.25 -1.28
N ARG A 301 -3.26 -4.11 -0.28
CA ARG A 301 -1.90 -4.67 -0.33
C ARG A 301 -1.90 -6.20 -0.31
N PHE A 302 -2.74 -6.82 0.51
CA PHE A 302 -2.90 -8.28 0.55
C PHE A 302 -3.46 -8.82 -0.76
N TYR A 303 -4.47 -8.15 -1.32
CA TYR A 303 -5.03 -8.48 -2.64
C TYR A 303 -3.98 -8.38 -3.75
N ALA A 304 -3.23 -7.28 -3.82
CA ALA A 304 -2.18 -7.10 -4.84
C ALA A 304 -1.03 -8.12 -4.75
N ARG A 305 -0.83 -8.77 -3.60
CA ARG A 305 0.15 -9.85 -3.41
C ARG A 305 -0.42 -11.25 -3.65
N GLY A 306 -1.72 -11.39 -3.91
CA GLY A 306 -2.39 -12.69 -4.01
C GLY A 306 -2.46 -13.45 -2.68
N GLU A 307 -2.36 -12.75 -1.55
CA GLU A 307 -2.36 -13.33 -0.19
C GLU A 307 -3.76 -13.32 0.45
N MET A 308 -4.78 -12.82 -0.26
CA MET A 308 -6.16 -12.73 0.23
C MET A 308 -7.00 -13.91 -0.24
N ASP A 309 -7.75 -14.50 0.69
CA ASP A 309 -8.71 -15.56 0.43
C ASP A 309 -9.88 -15.08 -0.46
N GLU A 310 -10.36 -15.95 -1.36
CA GLU A 310 -11.42 -15.63 -2.34
C GLU A 310 -12.72 -15.18 -1.68
N ASP A 311 -13.11 -15.76 -0.53
CA ASP A 311 -14.33 -15.37 0.19
C ASP A 311 -14.22 -13.95 0.75
N ARG A 312 -13.00 -13.53 1.14
CA ARG A 312 -12.71 -12.18 1.63
C ARG A 312 -12.74 -11.16 0.50
N VAL A 313 -12.23 -11.52 -0.68
CA VAL A 313 -12.32 -10.70 -1.88
C VAL A 313 -13.79 -10.47 -2.23
N ALA A 314 -14.58 -11.54 -2.38
CA ALA A 314 -16.00 -11.45 -2.71
C ALA A 314 -16.80 -10.65 -1.68
N GLN A 315 -16.49 -10.78 -0.39
CA GLN A 315 -17.12 -10.00 0.68
C GLN A 315 -16.88 -8.50 0.52
N LEU A 316 -15.65 -8.09 0.19
CA LEU A 316 -15.27 -6.70 0.03
C LEU A 316 -15.79 -6.11 -1.30
N GLU A 317 -15.78 -6.88 -2.38
CA GLU A 317 -16.35 -6.48 -3.67
C GLU A 317 -17.84 -6.15 -3.55
N LYS A 318 -18.60 -6.95 -2.78
CA LYS A 318 -20.01 -6.68 -2.49
C LYS A 318 -20.24 -5.35 -1.77
N LEU A 319 -19.24 -4.84 -1.05
CA LEU A 319 -19.28 -3.55 -0.37
C LEU A 319 -18.78 -2.38 -1.22
N GLY A 320 -18.42 -2.62 -2.50
CA GLY A 320 -17.87 -1.59 -3.38
C GLY A 320 -16.38 -1.34 -3.16
N MET A 321 -15.62 -2.39 -2.81
CA MET A 321 -14.16 -2.28 -2.64
C MET A 321 -13.46 -1.91 -3.95
N ILE A 322 -12.71 -0.81 -3.89
CA ILE A 322 -11.84 -0.39 -4.98
C ILE A 322 -10.43 -0.90 -4.68
N TRP A 323 -10.01 -1.95 -5.38
CA TRP A 323 -8.68 -2.53 -5.21
C TRP A 323 -7.57 -1.60 -5.71
N SER A 324 -7.85 -0.88 -6.79
CA SER A 324 -6.92 0.05 -7.42
C SER A 324 -7.69 1.26 -7.95
N HIS A 325 -7.42 2.43 -7.37
CA HIS A 325 -7.99 3.69 -7.87
C HIS A 325 -7.54 3.99 -9.30
N PHE A 326 -6.37 3.47 -9.70
CA PHE A 326 -5.86 3.63 -11.06
C PHE A 326 -6.58 2.76 -12.08
N ASP A 327 -7.13 1.61 -11.66
CA ASP A 327 -7.95 0.76 -12.53
C ASP A 327 -9.33 1.35 -12.69
N VAL A 328 -9.96 1.83 -11.61
CA VAL A 328 -11.25 2.53 -11.71
C VAL A 328 -11.14 3.79 -12.58
N ALA A 329 -10.12 4.64 -12.36
CA ALA A 329 -9.91 5.82 -13.19
C ALA A 329 -9.56 5.47 -14.65
N TRP A 330 -8.96 4.29 -14.88
CA TRP A 330 -8.73 3.78 -16.22
C TRP A 330 -10.05 3.36 -16.88
N GLU A 331 -10.88 2.56 -16.21
CA GLU A 331 -12.18 2.11 -16.74
C GLU A 331 -13.16 3.28 -16.98
N GLU A 332 -13.21 4.25 -16.08
CA GLU A 332 -14.00 5.48 -16.27
C GLU A 332 -13.51 6.25 -17.52
N GLY A 333 -12.19 6.40 -17.67
CA GLY A 333 -11.60 7.06 -18.83
C GLY A 333 -11.78 6.28 -20.13
N LEU A 334 -11.69 4.94 -20.08
CA LEU A 334 -11.92 4.06 -21.21
C LEU A 334 -13.39 4.09 -21.64
N THR A 335 -14.32 4.13 -20.69
CA THR A 335 -15.75 4.32 -20.96
C THR A 335 -16.00 5.66 -21.65
N ALA A 336 -15.41 6.75 -21.14
CA ALA A 336 -15.49 8.06 -21.78
C ALA A 336 -14.85 8.07 -23.17
N ALA A 337 -13.75 7.35 -23.37
CA ALA A 337 -13.09 7.19 -24.66
C ALA A 337 -13.94 6.40 -25.66
N ARG A 338 -14.59 5.30 -25.24
CA ARG A 338 -15.54 4.54 -26.06
C ARG A 338 -16.74 5.41 -26.46
N GLY A 339 -17.29 6.17 -25.52
CA GLY A 339 -18.38 7.11 -25.78
C GLY A 339 -17.98 8.21 -26.78
N TRP A 340 -16.82 8.81 -26.58
CA TRP A 340 -16.25 9.77 -27.52
C TRP A 340 -16.04 9.17 -28.91
N ALA A 341 -15.46 7.97 -29.01
CA ALA A 341 -15.24 7.29 -30.28
C ALA A 341 -16.55 6.95 -31.00
N ALA A 342 -17.60 6.59 -30.26
CA ALA A 342 -18.91 6.32 -30.84
C ALA A 342 -19.54 7.58 -31.49
N GLU A 343 -19.34 8.77 -30.90
CA GLU A 343 -19.85 10.03 -31.46
C GLU A 343 -18.94 10.63 -32.55
N SER A 344 -17.62 10.57 -32.34
CA SER A 344 -16.63 11.27 -33.16
C SER A 344 -15.96 10.37 -34.22
N GLY A 345 -16.11 9.05 -34.12
CA GLY A 345 -15.53 8.05 -35.02
C GLY A 345 -14.05 7.68 -34.76
N HIS A 346 -13.41 8.29 -33.76
CA HIS A 346 -11.98 8.12 -33.49
C HIS A 346 -11.60 8.51 -32.06
N LEU A 347 -10.40 8.15 -31.62
CA LEU A 347 -9.81 8.56 -30.32
C LEU A 347 -8.90 9.78 -30.43
N LEU A 348 -8.87 10.49 -31.56
CA LEU A 348 -8.00 11.65 -31.81
C LEU A 348 -8.52 12.97 -31.20
N ALA A 349 -9.10 12.91 -30.00
CA ALA A 349 -9.75 14.03 -29.33
C ALA A 349 -8.79 15.22 -29.08
N PRO A 350 -9.25 16.49 -29.22
CA PRO A 350 -8.49 17.67 -28.79
C PRO A 350 -8.31 17.70 -27.27
N LEU A 351 -7.40 18.54 -26.77
CA LEU A 351 -7.02 18.53 -25.34
C LEU A 351 -8.15 18.95 -24.40
N ASP A 352 -9.00 19.86 -24.87
CA ASP A 352 -10.17 20.39 -24.17
C ASP A 352 -11.43 19.52 -24.37
N ALA A 353 -11.32 18.40 -25.11
CA ALA A 353 -12.43 17.49 -25.30
C ALA A 353 -12.91 16.91 -23.96
N THR A 354 -14.23 16.98 -23.76
CA THR A 354 -14.92 16.34 -22.64
C THR A 354 -16.02 15.44 -23.16
N PHE A 355 -16.29 14.35 -22.45
CA PHE A 355 -17.41 13.45 -22.72
C PHE A 355 -18.15 13.19 -21.41
N GLN A 356 -19.42 13.60 -21.32
CA GLN A 356 -20.25 13.49 -20.11
C GLN A 356 -19.56 14.03 -18.84
N GLY A 357 -18.82 15.14 -18.96
CA GLY A 357 -18.06 15.76 -17.86
C GLY A 357 -16.68 15.15 -17.60
N ALA A 358 -16.33 14.02 -18.22
CA ALA A 358 -14.98 13.45 -18.15
C ALA A 358 -14.05 14.13 -19.17
N ALA A 359 -12.85 14.54 -18.74
CA ALA A 359 -11.84 15.19 -19.58
C ALA A 359 -11.10 14.19 -20.49
N VAL A 360 -11.82 13.61 -21.46
CA VAL A 360 -11.33 12.56 -22.36
C VAL A 360 -10.09 12.98 -23.15
N GLY A 361 -9.98 14.26 -23.54
CA GLY A 361 -8.82 14.81 -24.23
C GLY A 361 -7.52 14.72 -23.43
N ILE A 362 -7.58 15.13 -22.16
CA ILE A 362 -6.45 15.05 -21.21
C ILE A 362 -6.13 13.59 -20.89
N TRP A 363 -7.15 12.75 -20.70
CA TRP A 363 -6.97 11.34 -20.41
C TRP A 363 -6.24 10.61 -21.55
N LEU A 364 -6.69 10.82 -22.81
CA LEU A 364 -6.03 10.25 -23.99
C LEU A 364 -4.61 10.79 -24.19
N LYS A 365 -4.35 12.07 -23.90
CA LYS A 365 -2.97 12.62 -23.89
C LYS A 365 -2.08 11.85 -22.92
N ASN A 366 -2.56 11.59 -21.71
CA ASN A 366 -1.80 10.87 -20.69
C ASN A 366 -1.61 9.39 -21.07
N ALA A 367 -2.64 8.74 -21.62
CA ALA A 367 -2.54 7.38 -22.14
C ALA A 367 -1.49 7.27 -23.27
N ARG A 368 -1.44 8.24 -24.21
CA ARG A 368 -0.42 8.29 -25.26
C ARG A 368 0.99 8.46 -24.71
N ALA A 369 1.14 9.31 -23.69
CA ALA A 369 2.44 9.49 -23.03
C ALA A 369 2.91 8.20 -22.35
N ALA A 370 1.99 7.49 -21.69
CA ALA A 370 2.26 6.19 -21.07
C ALA A 370 2.62 5.11 -22.12
N ALA A 371 1.93 5.07 -23.27
CA ALA A 371 2.24 4.15 -24.37
C ALA A 371 3.61 4.44 -25.00
N ARG A 372 3.94 5.71 -25.25
CA ARG A 372 5.26 6.10 -25.76
C ARG A 372 6.38 5.73 -24.80
N LYS A 373 6.15 5.88 -23.49
CA LYS A 373 7.09 5.44 -22.45
C LYS A 373 7.27 3.91 -22.48
N ALA A 374 6.20 3.15 -22.68
CA ALA A 374 6.27 1.69 -22.82
C ALA A 374 7.13 1.29 -24.03
N ALA A 375 6.88 1.88 -25.20
CA ALA A 375 7.66 1.64 -26.41
C ALA A 375 9.14 2.04 -26.28
N GLU A 376 9.44 3.16 -25.61
CA GLU A 376 10.82 3.57 -25.31
C GLU A 376 11.53 2.55 -24.42
N ASN A 377 10.84 2.08 -23.36
CA ASN A 377 11.39 1.07 -22.46
C ASN A 377 11.66 -0.26 -23.19
N GLU A 378 10.76 -0.66 -24.09
CA GLU A 378 10.95 -1.84 -24.93
C GLU A 378 12.16 -1.68 -25.86
N ARG A 379 12.29 -0.54 -26.55
CA ARG A 379 13.45 -0.25 -27.41
C ARG A 379 14.76 -0.30 -26.62
N ARG A 380 14.81 0.31 -25.44
CA ARG A 380 15.99 0.25 -24.57
C ARG A 380 16.35 -1.18 -24.17
N ARG A 381 15.37 -2.02 -23.83
CA ARG A 381 15.61 -3.45 -23.54
C ARG A 381 16.17 -4.18 -24.75
N ALA A 382 15.62 -3.94 -25.94
CA ALA A 382 16.11 -4.55 -27.18
C ALA A 382 17.55 -4.13 -27.51
N GLU A 383 17.94 -2.90 -27.18
CA GLU A 383 19.29 -2.36 -27.34
C GLU A 383 20.25 -2.76 -26.19
N GLY A 384 19.78 -3.49 -25.18
CA GLY A 384 20.57 -3.88 -24.01
C GLY A 384 20.87 -2.74 -23.03
N LEU A 385 20.15 -1.62 -23.12
CA LEU A 385 20.30 -0.45 -22.25
C LEU A 385 19.43 -0.58 -20.98
N PRO A 386 19.87 -0.02 -19.84
CA PRO A 386 19.08 -0.05 -18.61
C PRO A 386 17.80 0.79 -18.73
N VAL A 387 16.70 0.26 -18.19
CA VAL A 387 15.43 0.96 -18.01
C VAL A 387 15.40 1.59 -16.63
N GLU A 388 15.39 2.92 -16.56
CA GLU A 388 15.41 3.66 -15.29
C GLU A 388 14.12 3.46 -14.47
N SER A 389 12.96 3.43 -15.14
CA SER A 389 11.67 3.20 -14.48
C SER A 389 10.58 2.75 -15.44
N SER A 390 9.90 1.65 -15.10
CA SER A 390 8.66 1.20 -15.74
C SER A 390 7.40 1.89 -15.16
N ALA A 391 7.53 2.67 -14.09
CA ALA A 391 6.37 3.30 -13.45
C ALA A 391 5.68 4.27 -14.42
N GLY A 392 4.37 4.11 -14.60
CA GLY A 392 3.57 4.92 -15.53
C GLY A 392 3.75 4.57 -17.01
N ALA A 393 4.45 3.48 -17.34
CA ALA A 393 4.35 2.87 -18.67
C ALA A 393 2.98 2.19 -18.80
N LEU A 394 2.38 2.29 -19.98
CA LEU A 394 1.11 1.62 -20.26
C LEU A 394 1.32 0.10 -20.33
N SER A 395 0.41 -0.69 -19.75
CA SER A 395 0.43 -2.14 -19.91
C SER A 395 -0.06 -2.55 -21.30
N ASP A 396 0.33 -3.74 -21.74
CA ASP A 396 -0.06 -4.28 -23.05
C ASP A 396 -1.58 -4.45 -23.15
N GLU A 397 -2.22 -4.98 -22.12
CA GLU A 397 -3.70 -5.10 -22.05
C GLU A 397 -4.41 -3.74 -22.23
N ARG A 398 -3.95 -2.70 -21.53
CA ARG A 398 -4.53 -1.35 -21.64
C ARG A 398 -4.28 -0.72 -23.01
N ARG A 399 -3.16 -1.08 -23.65
CA ARG A 399 -2.87 -0.66 -25.02
C ARG A 399 -3.82 -1.34 -26.01
N GLU A 400 -4.01 -2.65 -25.88
CA GLU A 400 -4.94 -3.43 -26.70
C GLU A 400 -6.38 -2.89 -26.60
N GLN A 401 -6.85 -2.57 -25.38
CA GLN A 401 -8.16 -1.96 -25.16
C GLN A 401 -8.38 -0.65 -25.95
N LEU A 402 -7.34 0.16 -26.15
CA LEU A 402 -7.42 1.40 -26.94
C LEU A 402 -7.26 1.15 -28.43
N GLU A 403 -6.42 0.19 -28.83
CA GLU A 403 -6.23 -0.20 -30.22
C GLU A 403 -7.47 -0.87 -30.81
N GLU A 404 -8.24 -1.61 -29.99
CA GLU A 404 -9.54 -2.17 -30.37
C GLU A 404 -10.55 -1.06 -30.75
N ILE A 405 -10.50 0.09 -30.07
CA ILE A 405 -11.39 1.22 -30.34
C ILE A 405 -10.91 2.01 -31.58
N ASP A 406 -9.63 2.33 -31.63
CA ASP A 406 -9.01 3.08 -32.72
C ASP A 406 -7.53 2.73 -32.82
N ALA A 407 -7.14 1.92 -33.80
CA ALA A 407 -5.74 1.54 -34.02
C ALA A 407 -4.79 2.74 -34.24
N SER A 408 -5.33 3.90 -34.64
CA SER A 408 -4.57 5.12 -34.87
C SER A 408 -4.51 6.07 -33.66
N TRP A 409 -4.99 5.63 -32.48
CA TRP A 409 -5.13 6.48 -31.30
C TRP A 409 -3.81 7.12 -30.82
N CYS A 410 -2.66 6.44 -31.00
CA CYS A 410 -1.34 6.90 -30.58
C CYS A 410 -0.35 6.98 -31.77
N PRO A 411 -0.47 8.00 -32.64
CA PRO A 411 0.43 8.16 -33.79
C PRO A 411 1.86 8.55 -33.35
N SER A 412 2.82 8.24 -34.22
CA SER A 412 4.24 8.66 -34.09
C SER A 412 4.49 10.12 -34.46
N TRP A 413 3.51 10.79 -35.08
CA TRP A 413 3.49 12.20 -35.45
C TRP A 413 2.43 12.97 -34.63
N PRO A 414 2.27 14.30 -34.83
CA PRO A 414 1.29 15.08 -34.07
C PRO A 414 -0.14 14.55 -34.19
N VAL A 415 -0.86 14.47 -33.05
CA VAL A 415 -2.26 13.99 -32.99
C VAL A 415 -3.19 14.88 -33.80
N THR A 416 -2.91 16.19 -33.86
CA THR A 416 -3.66 17.15 -34.68
C THR A 416 -3.57 16.81 -36.17
N TRP A 417 -2.39 16.42 -36.66
CA TRP A 417 -2.21 15.97 -38.03
C TRP A 417 -3.00 14.69 -38.30
N GLN A 418 -2.90 13.70 -37.40
CA GLN A 418 -3.64 12.43 -37.55
C GLN A 418 -5.16 12.66 -37.51
N ARG A 419 -5.65 13.58 -36.67
CA ARG A 419 -7.06 13.97 -36.61
C ARG A 419 -7.51 14.56 -37.95
N ALA A 420 -6.81 15.56 -38.46
CA ALA A 420 -7.19 16.19 -39.72
C ALA A 420 -7.18 15.19 -40.89
N PHE A 421 -6.15 14.34 -40.97
CA PHE A 421 -6.11 13.24 -41.94
C PHE A 421 -7.36 12.34 -41.83
N HIS A 422 -7.73 11.91 -40.62
CA HIS A 422 -8.89 11.06 -40.40
C HIS A 422 -10.20 11.77 -40.79
N LEU A 423 -10.35 13.05 -40.47
CA LEU A 423 -11.55 13.82 -40.78
C LEU A 423 -11.71 14.07 -42.29
N VAL A 424 -10.61 14.30 -43.02
CA VAL A 424 -10.62 14.35 -44.49
C VAL A 424 -11.00 12.98 -45.05
N ARG A 425 -10.40 11.89 -44.56
CA ARG A 425 -10.76 10.53 -45.00
C ARG A 425 -12.25 10.26 -44.82
N MET A 426 -12.80 10.54 -43.63
CA MET A 426 -14.23 10.39 -43.36
C MET A 426 -15.12 11.28 -44.24
N HIS A 427 -14.61 12.40 -44.74
CA HIS A 427 -15.35 13.30 -45.63
C HIS A 427 -15.37 12.74 -47.06
N LEU A 428 -14.24 12.22 -47.53
CA LEU A 428 -14.14 11.50 -48.80
C LEU A 428 -14.96 10.19 -48.78
N ASP A 429 -14.92 9.43 -47.68
CA ASP A 429 -15.71 8.21 -47.49
C ASP A 429 -17.24 8.48 -47.52
N ALA A 430 -17.65 9.71 -47.21
CA ALA A 430 -19.05 10.16 -47.34
C ALA A 430 -19.43 10.55 -48.78
N GLY A 431 -18.50 10.45 -49.74
CA GLY A 431 -18.68 10.81 -51.14
C GLY A 431 -18.51 12.30 -51.44
N GLU A 432 -17.98 13.08 -50.51
CA GLU A 432 -17.75 14.51 -50.68
C GLU A 432 -16.38 14.76 -51.37
N ALA A 433 -16.24 15.90 -52.04
CA ALA A 433 -15.01 16.24 -52.77
C ALA A 433 -13.90 16.70 -51.82
N LEU A 434 -12.64 16.51 -52.21
CA LEU A 434 -11.49 16.96 -51.40
C LEU A 434 -11.53 18.48 -51.18
N PRO A 435 -11.56 18.97 -49.91
CA PRO A 435 -11.54 20.40 -49.63
C PRO A 435 -10.17 21.00 -49.95
N THR A 436 -10.13 22.01 -50.82
CA THR A 436 -8.87 22.64 -51.27
C THR A 436 -8.74 24.10 -50.85
N GLU A 437 -9.82 24.77 -50.44
CA GLU A 437 -9.80 26.15 -49.97
C GLU A 437 -10.02 26.25 -48.45
N ALA A 438 -9.28 27.16 -47.81
CA ALA A 438 -9.42 27.39 -46.38
C ALA A 438 -10.83 27.92 -46.05
N GLY A 439 -11.49 27.28 -45.09
CA GLY A 439 -12.86 27.60 -44.68
C GLY A 439 -13.96 26.85 -45.46
N ASP A 440 -13.60 26.04 -46.47
CA ASP A 440 -14.57 25.24 -47.24
C ASP A 440 -15.36 24.29 -46.34
N VAL A 441 -14.64 23.52 -45.53
CA VAL A 441 -15.20 22.46 -44.72
C VAL A 441 -14.64 22.55 -43.31
N LEU A 442 -15.53 22.87 -42.37
CA LEU A 442 -15.26 22.81 -40.93
C LEU A 442 -15.89 21.55 -40.35
N ARG A 443 -15.07 20.63 -39.84
CA ARG A 443 -15.53 19.37 -39.23
C ARG A 443 -14.88 19.17 -37.88
N GLN A 444 -15.69 18.96 -36.84
CA GLN A 444 -15.23 18.83 -35.45
C GLN A 444 -14.26 19.96 -35.00
N GLY A 445 -14.48 21.19 -35.47
CA GLY A 445 -13.64 22.35 -35.15
C GLY A 445 -12.36 22.47 -35.97
N GLU A 446 -12.08 21.54 -36.89
CA GLU A 446 -10.93 21.58 -37.79
C GLU A 446 -11.33 22.10 -39.18
N ASP A 447 -10.51 22.99 -39.73
CA ASP A 447 -10.64 23.51 -41.09
C ASP A 447 -9.87 22.60 -42.05
N LEU A 448 -10.61 21.70 -42.71
CA LEU A 448 -10.03 20.64 -43.53
C LEU A 448 -9.31 21.20 -44.76
N GLY A 449 -9.88 22.22 -45.40
CA GLY A 449 -9.27 22.85 -46.58
C GLY A 449 -7.98 23.59 -46.23
N ARG A 450 -7.94 24.30 -45.09
CA ARG A 450 -6.69 24.89 -44.58
C ARG A 450 -5.64 23.80 -44.30
N TRP A 451 -6.05 22.67 -43.74
CA TRP A 451 -5.12 21.56 -43.49
C TRP A 451 -4.59 20.95 -44.80
N VAL A 452 -5.45 20.70 -45.79
CA VAL A 452 -5.04 20.19 -47.12
C VAL A 452 -4.03 21.14 -47.76
N GLN A 453 -4.28 22.46 -47.74
CA GLN A 453 -3.31 23.46 -48.21
C GLN A 453 -1.98 23.35 -47.48
N SER A 454 -2.00 23.24 -46.15
CA SER A 454 -0.77 23.10 -45.36
C SER A 454 0.04 21.85 -45.72
N VAL A 455 -0.64 20.73 -46.00
CA VAL A 455 -0.03 19.47 -46.45
C VAL A 455 0.58 19.63 -47.85
N ARG A 456 -0.16 20.26 -48.78
CA ARG A 456 0.32 20.49 -50.16
C ARG A 456 1.53 21.43 -50.20
N TYR A 457 1.54 22.49 -49.39
CA TYR A 457 2.64 23.46 -49.35
C TYR A 457 3.87 22.93 -48.59
N GLY A 458 3.65 22.18 -47.51
CA GLY A 458 4.68 21.59 -46.65
C GLY A 458 5.05 20.16 -47.01
N TRP A 459 4.82 19.72 -48.27
CA TRP A 459 4.97 18.32 -48.67
C TRP A 459 6.36 17.73 -48.35
N ASP A 460 7.41 18.53 -48.55
CA ASP A 460 8.80 18.13 -48.32
C ASP A 460 9.15 17.99 -46.82
N GLU A 461 8.31 18.50 -45.92
CA GLU A 461 8.47 18.36 -44.46
C GLU A 461 7.78 17.10 -43.90
N LEU A 462 6.96 16.43 -44.72
CA LEU A 462 6.24 15.22 -44.33
C LEU A 462 7.17 13.99 -44.37
N THR A 463 6.94 13.04 -43.46
CA THR A 463 7.61 11.74 -43.54
C THR A 463 7.15 10.96 -44.78
N THR A 464 7.97 9.99 -45.23
CA THR A 464 7.63 9.15 -46.39
C THR A 464 6.29 8.42 -46.24
N VAL A 465 5.96 8.01 -45.01
CA VAL A 465 4.66 7.38 -44.69
C VAL A 465 3.52 8.38 -44.81
N GLN A 466 3.69 9.61 -44.33
CA GLN A 466 2.67 10.65 -44.44
C GLN A 466 2.43 11.06 -45.91
N GLN A 467 3.49 11.19 -46.71
CA GLN A 467 3.37 11.46 -48.15
C GLN A 467 2.58 10.36 -48.84
N TRP A 468 2.94 9.09 -48.59
CA TRP A 468 2.23 7.94 -49.13
C TRP A 468 0.76 7.91 -48.69
N MET A 469 0.45 8.19 -47.42
CA MET A 469 -0.92 8.24 -46.93
C MET A 469 -1.72 9.36 -47.60
N CYS A 470 -1.16 10.56 -47.72
CA CYS A 470 -1.84 11.69 -48.37
C CYS A 470 -2.10 11.42 -49.85
N GLU A 471 -1.12 10.89 -50.58
CA GLU A 471 -1.24 10.60 -52.01
C GLU A 471 -2.20 9.42 -52.26
N GLN A 472 -1.98 8.28 -51.59
CA GLN A 472 -2.67 7.03 -51.92
C GLN A 472 -4.03 6.88 -51.23
N VAL A 473 -4.22 7.48 -50.05
CA VAL A 473 -5.49 7.36 -49.30
C VAL A 473 -6.39 8.57 -49.53
N LEU A 474 -5.83 9.79 -49.63
CA LEU A 474 -6.63 11.01 -49.75
C LEU A 474 -6.58 11.66 -51.15
N GLY A 475 -5.71 11.20 -52.05
CA GLY A 475 -5.55 11.81 -53.38
C GLY A 475 -4.97 13.23 -53.34
N ILE A 476 -4.18 13.56 -52.31
CA ILE A 476 -3.54 14.89 -52.19
C ILE A 476 -2.19 14.85 -52.90
N GLU A 477 -1.96 15.81 -53.80
CA GLU A 477 -0.70 16.00 -54.53
C GLU A 477 0.05 17.25 -54.06
N PRO A 478 1.40 17.26 -54.08
CA PRO A 478 2.20 18.42 -53.72
C PRO A 478 1.83 19.65 -54.58
N ALA A 479 1.81 20.82 -53.97
CA ALA A 479 1.59 22.06 -54.71
C ALA A 479 2.80 22.38 -55.61
N PRO A 480 2.59 22.80 -56.87
CA PRO A 480 3.67 23.33 -57.70
C PRO A 480 4.25 24.60 -57.04
N GLU A 481 5.54 24.88 -57.29
CA GLU A 481 6.25 26.02 -56.68
C GLU A 481 5.56 27.38 -56.89
N GLU A 482 4.83 27.52 -57.99
CA GLU A 482 4.07 28.74 -58.35
C GLU A 482 2.85 28.98 -57.44
N GLU A 483 2.27 27.91 -56.87
CA GLU A 483 1.10 27.96 -55.97
C GLU A 483 1.51 28.11 -54.50
N LYS A 484 2.76 27.74 -54.16
CA LYS A 484 3.25 27.86 -52.78
C LYS A 484 3.29 29.33 -52.36
N PRO A 485 2.73 29.70 -51.20
CA PRO A 485 2.83 31.07 -50.71
C PRO A 485 4.30 31.46 -50.55
N GLN A 486 4.66 32.67 -50.97
CA GLN A 486 6.04 33.14 -50.87
C GLN A 486 6.51 33.05 -49.42
N ARG A 487 7.67 32.42 -49.20
CA ARG A 487 8.25 32.27 -47.86
C ARG A 487 8.34 33.65 -47.21
N PRO A 488 7.81 33.82 -45.99
CA PRO A 488 7.90 35.10 -45.30
C PRO A 488 9.37 35.46 -45.10
N ARG A 489 9.80 36.63 -45.60
CA ARG A 489 11.17 37.12 -45.45
C ARG A 489 11.56 37.10 -43.97
N THR A 490 12.61 36.36 -43.64
CA THR A 490 13.15 36.30 -42.29
C THR A 490 13.69 37.68 -41.88
N GLN A 491 13.95 37.88 -40.59
CA GLN A 491 14.61 39.12 -40.13
C GLN A 491 16.02 39.27 -40.73
N ALA A 492 16.69 38.15 -41.03
CA ALA A 492 17.97 38.15 -41.74
C ALA A 492 17.80 38.58 -43.20
N ASP A 493 16.80 38.07 -43.91
CA ASP A 493 16.52 38.47 -45.31
C ASP A 493 16.14 39.96 -45.38
N LYS A 494 15.29 40.41 -44.46
CA LYS A 494 14.93 41.84 -44.34
C LYS A 494 16.16 42.70 -44.06
N TRP A 495 17.06 42.25 -43.19
CA TRP A 495 18.32 42.95 -42.90
C TRP A 495 19.21 43.00 -44.14
N ASN A 496 19.43 41.88 -44.80
CA ASN A 496 20.26 41.76 -46.00
C ASN A 496 19.74 42.64 -47.14
N ALA A 497 18.42 42.65 -47.37
CA ALA A 497 17.78 43.50 -48.37
C ALA A 497 17.98 45.00 -48.08
N HIS A 498 17.83 45.43 -46.82
CA HIS A 498 18.09 46.82 -46.44
C HIS A 498 19.58 47.18 -46.47
N LEU A 499 20.47 46.21 -46.19
CA LEU A 499 21.92 46.40 -46.33
C LEU A 499 22.33 46.51 -47.79
N ALA A 500 21.72 45.75 -48.70
CA ALA A 500 21.90 45.88 -50.14
C ALA A 500 21.44 47.26 -50.63
N ALA A 501 20.27 47.73 -50.18
CA ALA A 501 19.81 49.10 -50.45
C ALA A 501 20.78 50.17 -49.90
N ALA A 502 21.33 49.96 -48.70
CA ALA A 502 22.35 50.84 -48.13
C ALA A 502 23.64 50.85 -48.96
N ARG A 503 24.08 49.69 -49.45
CA ARG A 503 25.26 49.55 -50.33
C ARG A 503 25.05 50.27 -51.64
N GLN A 504 23.92 50.05 -52.30
CA GLN A 504 23.57 50.75 -53.55
C GLN A 504 23.57 52.27 -53.36
N PHE A 505 22.98 52.78 -52.27
CA PHE A 505 23.01 54.21 -51.96
C PHE A 505 24.43 54.72 -51.68
N PHE A 506 25.24 53.95 -50.96
CA PHE A 506 26.62 54.30 -50.65
C PHE A 506 27.52 54.31 -51.90
N GLU A 507 27.34 53.35 -52.81
CA GLU A 507 28.06 53.30 -54.09
C GLU A 507 27.70 54.50 -54.99
N ARG A 508 26.44 54.96 -54.97
CA ARG A 508 25.99 56.13 -55.74
C ARG A 508 26.47 57.46 -55.15
N GLU A 509 26.34 57.63 -53.83
CA GLU A 509 26.51 58.93 -53.16
C GLU A 509 27.85 59.06 -52.40
N GLY A 510 28.61 57.97 -52.26
CA GLY A 510 29.86 57.91 -51.49
C GLY A 510 29.68 58.04 -49.97
N HIS A 511 28.44 58.14 -49.48
CA HIS A 511 28.13 58.30 -48.06
C HIS A 511 26.76 57.70 -47.69
N LEU A 512 26.55 57.35 -46.42
CA LEU A 512 25.25 56.88 -45.92
C LEU A 512 24.44 57.97 -45.19
N LYS A 513 24.48 59.22 -45.67
CA LYS A 513 23.63 60.33 -45.18
C LYS A 513 22.29 60.34 -45.90
N VAL A 514 21.47 59.34 -45.61
CA VAL A 514 20.18 59.14 -46.28
C VAL A 514 19.09 60.08 -45.69
N PRO A 515 18.39 60.90 -46.50
CA PRO A 515 17.26 61.69 -46.01
C PRO A 515 16.15 60.81 -45.40
N ARG A 516 15.50 61.26 -44.32
CA ARG A 516 14.55 60.41 -43.55
C ARG A 516 13.40 59.81 -44.37
N LYS A 517 12.92 60.51 -45.41
CA LYS A 517 11.83 60.05 -46.30
C LYS A 517 12.33 59.31 -47.55
N HIS A 518 13.64 59.14 -47.70
CA HIS A 518 14.22 58.52 -48.89
C HIS A 518 13.82 57.05 -49.00
N VAL A 519 13.44 56.67 -50.21
CA VAL A 519 13.13 55.30 -50.60
C VAL A 519 14.16 54.91 -51.66
N GLU A 520 14.84 53.80 -51.45
CA GLU A 520 15.80 53.25 -52.39
C GLU A 520 15.15 52.04 -53.08
N THR A 521 15.14 52.05 -54.41
CA THR A 521 14.66 50.93 -55.21
C THR A 521 15.82 50.00 -55.53
N VAL A 522 15.72 48.74 -55.12
CA VAL A 522 16.71 47.71 -55.44
C VAL A 522 16.07 46.72 -56.40
N SER A 523 16.76 46.40 -57.49
CA SER A 523 16.35 45.36 -58.43
C SER A 523 17.08 44.07 -58.09
N GLU A 524 16.33 43.05 -57.67
CA GLU A 524 16.84 41.71 -57.36
C GLU A 524 15.97 40.70 -58.13
N ASP A 525 16.59 39.83 -58.91
CA ASP A 525 15.93 38.82 -59.76
C ASP A 525 14.82 39.36 -60.70
N GLY A 526 15.03 40.55 -61.27
CA GLY A 526 14.09 41.18 -62.21
C GLY A 526 12.89 41.84 -61.55
N ARG A 527 12.85 41.91 -60.21
CA ARG A 527 11.81 42.58 -59.43
C ARG A 527 12.36 43.85 -58.79
N GLU A 528 11.65 44.96 -58.98
CA GLU A 528 11.98 46.23 -58.33
C GLU A 528 11.26 46.33 -56.98
N ASP A 529 12.01 46.24 -55.89
CA ASP A 529 11.50 46.41 -54.53
C ASP A 529 11.91 47.77 -53.96
N GLN A 530 10.96 48.45 -53.31
CA GLN A 530 11.17 49.76 -52.70
C GLN A 530 11.40 49.66 -51.19
N TYR A 531 12.56 50.13 -50.73
CA TYR A 531 12.95 50.12 -49.33
C TYR A 531 12.99 51.53 -48.75
N ARG A 532 12.32 51.76 -47.62
CA ARG A 532 12.35 53.04 -46.87
C ARG A 532 13.69 53.22 -46.15
N LEU A 533 14.77 53.30 -46.92
CA LEU A 533 16.15 53.29 -46.44
C LEU A 533 16.41 54.40 -45.43
N GLY A 534 15.86 55.61 -45.65
CA GLY A 534 16.04 56.74 -44.75
C GLY A 534 15.49 56.51 -43.35
N ALA A 535 14.32 55.88 -43.24
CA ALA A 535 13.72 55.53 -41.96
C ALA A 535 14.48 54.38 -41.28
N TRP A 536 14.92 53.39 -42.06
CA TRP A 536 15.66 52.24 -41.57
C TRP A 536 17.03 52.62 -41.01
N VAL A 537 17.84 53.39 -41.77
CA VAL A 537 19.16 53.88 -41.33
C VAL A 537 19.04 54.68 -40.04
N ASN A 538 18.03 55.57 -39.95
CA ASN A 538 17.82 56.35 -38.74
C ASN A 538 17.45 55.48 -37.53
N ASN A 539 16.61 54.46 -37.73
CA ASN A 539 16.27 53.49 -36.69
C ASN A 539 17.52 52.72 -36.21
N GLN A 540 18.37 52.27 -37.14
CA GLN A 540 19.62 51.59 -36.78
C GLN A 540 20.57 52.51 -35.98
N ARG A 541 20.68 53.81 -36.32
CA ARG A 541 21.45 54.78 -35.51
C ARG A 541 20.89 54.92 -34.10
N SER A 542 19.58 55.10 -33.98
CA SER A 542 18.93 55.26 -32.67
C SER A 542 19.08 54.04 -31.76
N ARG A 543 19.30 52.85 -32.35
CA ARG A 543 19.45 51.57 -31.65
C ARG A 543 20.87 51.02 -31.71
N ALA A 544 21.88 51.88 -31.94
CA ALA A 544 23.29 51.51 -32.03
C ALA A 544 23.76 50.64 -30.86
N ALA A 545 23.36 50.97 -29.63
CA ALA A 545 23.74 50.25 -28.42
C ALA A 545 23.17 48.82 -28.32
N GLY A 546 22.14 48.50 -29.11
CA GLY A 546 21.48 47.18 -29.11
C GLY A 546 21.80 46.32 -30.34
N LEU A 547 22.67 46.79 -31.23
CA LEU A 547 23.08 46.04 -32.43
C LEU A 547 24.23 45.09 -32.11
N SER A 548 24.24 43.92 -32.77
CA SER A 548 25.37 42.98 -32.65
C SER A 548 26.64 43.59 -33.27
N PRO A 549 27.83 43.23 -32.78
CA PRO A 549 29.10 43.73 -33.32
C PRO A 549 29.24 43.52 -34.84
N GLU A 550 28.81 42.37 -35.35
CA GLU A 550 28.81 42.04 -36.78
C GLU A 550 27.94 43.00 -37.60
N ARG A 551 26.74 43.34 -37.11
CA ARG A 551 25.83 44.28 -37.79
C ARG A 551 26.35 45.71 -37.78
N VAL A 552 27.02 46.11 -36.69
CA VAL A 552 27.71 47.40 -36.60
C VAL A 552 28.84 47.46 -37.62
N GLU A 553 29.63 46.40 -37.74
CA GLU A 553 30.71 46.31 -38.73
C GLU A 553 30.19 46.38 -40.18
N GLN A 554 29.13 45.60 -40.49
CA GLN A 554 28.50 45.60 -41.81
C GLN A 554 28.03 47.00 -42.23
N LEU A 555 27.38 47.75 -41.34
CA LEU A 555 26.93 49.11 -41.62
C LEU A 555 28.08 50.11 -41.68
N SER A 556 29.09 49.96 -40.82
CA SER A 556 30.27 50.83 -40.82
C SER A 556 31.07 50.71 -42.13
N LYS A 557 31.16 49.50 -42.70
CA LYS A 557 31.76 49.26 -44.02
C LYS A 557 31.03 49.98 -45.16
N VAL A 558 29.75 50.25 -44.99
CA VAL A 558 28.88 50.95 -45.96
C VAL A 558 28.76 52.44 -45.63
N GLY A 559 29.73 52.99 -44.88
CA GLY A 559 29.82 54.43 -44.62
C GLY A 559 28.85 54.97 -43.56
N MET A 560 28.30 54.10 -42.71
CA MET A 560 27.46 54.52 -41.57
C MET A 560 28.27 55.31 -40.55
N ARG A 561 27.78 56.50 -40.19
CA ARG A 561 28.27 57.27 -39.04
C ARG A 561 27.31 57.11 -37.87
N TRP A 562 27.85 56.74 -36.72
CA TRP A 562 27.10 56.43 -35.50
C TRP A 562 26.90 57.65 -34.58
N SER A 563 27.56 58.77 -34.86
CA SER A 563 27.47 60.04 -34.12
C SER A 563 26.58 61.07 -34.79
#